data_AF-A0A7S3VJX2-F1
#
_entry.id   AF-A0A7S3VJX2-F1
#
_cell.length_a   1.000
_cell.length_b   1.000
_cell.length_c   1.000
_cell.angle_alpha   90.00
_cell.angle_beta   90.00
_cell.angle_gamma   90.00
#
_symmetry.space_group_name_H-M   'P 1'
#
loop_
_entity.id
_entity.type
_entity.pdbx_description
1 polymer ?
#
loop_
_entity_poly.entity_id
_entity_poly.type
_entity_poly.pdbx_seq_one_letter_code
_entity_poly.pdbx_strand_id
1 'polypeptide(L)'
;MRGKHESTPMALHSKVKPSNEGDRRQKLPVTECGIRVSWLLSWAKVVEQKLGPDATTADVCAKFVIPSTRSKKCRYVDIIEPVNVGAPQYFLSHTWSMRFATLMEVVAQRLRNEPDSFVWLDICAINQNKYEDKGELQADDVSHLSSVVRKAKSTLFCLDEKGKSLTRIWCLFEIWHTVKAKGSAGLEILTYQMRFLPNLFHEIDVSKAQVRSTCLSKCCRTRD
;
A
#
# COMPACT_ATOMS: atom_id res chain seq x y z
N MET A 1 -68.21 3.57 47.77
CA MET A 1 -67.09 4.24 47.09
C MET A 1 -65.89 3.31 47.09
N ARG A 2 -65.47 2.94 45.86
CA ARG A 2 -64.18 2.42 45.38
C ARG A 2 -63.26 1.66 46.36
N GLY A 3 -63.20 0.34 46.16
CA GLY A 3 -62.04 -0.47 46.53
C GLY A 3 -60.81 -0.07 45.72
N LYS A 4 -59.63 -0.17 46.34
CA LYS A 4 -58.34 -0.04 45.68
C LYS A 4 -57.63 -1.39 45.77
N HIS A 5 -57.51 -2.03 44.62
CA HIS A 5 -56.59 -3.13 44.37
C HIS A 5 -55.15 -2.61 44.55
N GLU A 6 -54.38 -3.27 45.42
CA GLU A 6 -52.92 -3.20 45.40
C GLU A 6 -52.42 -4.05 44.24
N SER A 7 -51.90 -3.38 43.21
CA SER A 7 -51.20 -4.02 42.09
C SER A 7 -49.70 -3.77 42.24
N THR A 8 -48.99 -4.81 42.67
CA THR A 8 -47.54 -4.94 42.59
C THR A 8 -47.08 -4.98 41.13
N PRO A 9 -46.14 -4.12 40.67
CA PRO A 9 -45.53 -4.30 39.36
C PRO A 9 -44.35 -5.27 39.43
N MET A 10 -44.36 -6.27 38.55
CA MET A 10 -43.25 -7.17 38.26
C MET A 10 -41.99 -6.39 37.91
N ALA A 11 -40.95 -6.52 38.73
CA ALA A 11 -39.59 -6.16 38.34
C ALA A 11 -39.05 -7.26 37.41
N LEU A 12 -39.18 -7.06 36.10
CA LEU A 12 -38.50 -7.87 35.11
C LEU A 12 -37.02 -7.47 35.11
N HIS A 13 -36.16 -8.37 35.59
CA HIS A 13 -34.72 -8.28 35.41
C HIS A 13 -34.37 -8.26 33.92
N SER A 14 -33.62 -7.26 33.48
CA SER A 14 -32.52 -7.50 32.55
C SER A 14 -31.30 -6.67 32.98
N LYS A 15 -30.36 -7.36 33.63
CA LYS A 15 -28.99 -6.89 33.76
C LYS A 15 -28.42 -6.81 32.35
N VAL A 16 -28.34 -5.62 31.78
CA VAL A 16 -27.53 -5.37 30.58
C VAL A 16 -26.08 -5.64 30.98
N LYS A 17 -25.56 -6.79 30.53
CA LYS A 17 -24.13 -7.07 30.61
C LYS A 17 -23.42 -6.03 29.73
N PRO A 18 -22.31 -5.42 30.20
CA PRO A 18 -21.47 -4.63 29.31
C PRO A 18 -20.93 -5.59 28.24
N SER A 19 -21.23 -5.30 26.97
CA SER A 19 -20.67 -6.04 25.84
C SER A 19 -19.16 -5.76 25.79
N ASN A 20 -18.39 -6.73 26.27
CA ASN A 20 -16.98 -6.88 25.94
C ASN A 20 -16.87 -7.38 24.48
N GLU A 21 -17.30 -6.56 23.52
CA GLU A 21 -16.94 -6.73 22.13
C GLU A 21 -15.81 -5.76 21.83
N GLY A 22 -14.59 -6.22 22.14
CA GLY A 22 -13.42 -5.64 21.49
C GLY A 22 -13.61 -5.78 19.99
N ASP A 23 -13.84 -4.66 19.32
CA ASP A 23 -14.02 -4.50 17.88
C ASP A 23 -12.84 -5.14 17.12
N ARG A 24 -12.89 -6.46 16.95
CA ARG A 24 -11.99 -7.21 16.07
C ARG A 24 -12.52 -7.03 14.66
N ARG A 25 -12.33 -5.84 14.11
CA ARG A 25 -12.52 -5.57 12.69
C ARG A 25 -11.76 -6.66 11.91
N GLN A 26 -12.51 -7.47 11.15
CA GLN A 26 -11.93 -8.61 10.44
C GLN A 26 -10.87 -8.10 9.47
N LYS A 27 -9.67 -8.65 9.56
CA LYS A 27 -8.52 -8.17 8.82
C LYS A 27 -8.74 -8.41 7.32
N LEU A 28 -8.88 -7.33 6.54
CA LEU A 28 -9.07 -7.41 5.09
C LEU A 28 -7.90 -8.17 4.44
N PRO A 29 -8.14 -9.00 3.41
CA PRO A 29 -7.07 -9.52 2.58
C PRO A 29 -6.22 -8.38 2.04
N VAL A 30 -4.91 -8.57 1.88
CA VAL A 30 -4.03 -7.51 1.34
C VAL A 30 -4.40 -7.10 -0.08
N THR A 31 -5.09 -7.98 -0.83
CA THR A 31 -5.69 -7.65 -2.13
C THR A 31 -6.88 -6.71 -2.06
N GLU A 32 -7.42 -6.44 -0.88
CA GLU A 32 -8.53 -5.51 -0.64
C GLU A 32 -8.07 -4.26 0.11
N CYS A 33 -6.75 -4.03 0.21
CA CYS A 33 -6.14 -2.93 0.96
C CYS A 33 -5.83 -1.72 0.07
N GLY A 34 -6.75 -1.36 -0.83
CA GLY A 34 -6.69 -0.12 -1.58
C GLY A 34 -7.23 1.05 -0.76
N ILE A 35 -6.69 2.24 -1.02
CA ILE A 35 -7.05 3.50 -0.37
C ILE A 35 -7.67 4.41 -1.41
N ARG A 36 -8.82 5.02 -1.08
CA ARG A 36 -9.49 5.99 -1.94
C ARG A 36 -8.55 7.17 -2.23
N VAL A 37 -8.39 7.52 -3.51
CA VAL A 37 -7.43 8.55 -3.95
C VAL A 37 -7.71 9.91 -3.30
N SER A 38 -8.96 10.37 -3.28
CA SER A 38 -9.32 11.66 -2.65
C SER A 38 -8.94 11.74 -1.17
N TRP A 39 -9.14 10.64 -0.43
CA TRP A 39 -8.70 10.53 0.95
C TRP A 39 -7.17 10.51 1.06
N LEU A 40 -6.50 9.72 0.23
CA LEU A 40 -5.03 9.61 0.23
C LEU A 40 -4.35 10.97 -0.01
N LEU A 41 -4.85 11.74 -0.97
CA LEU A 41 -4.32 13.08 -1.27
C LEU A 41 -4.56 14.08 -0.13
N SER A 42 -5.69 13.94 0.57
CA SER A 42 -5.97 14.76 1.76
C SER A 42 -5.07 14.37 2.93
N TRP A 43 -4.88 13.07 3.15
CA TRP A 43 -3.95 12.52 4.13
C TRP A 43 -2.51 12.94 3.86
N ALA A 44 -2.10 12.96 2.58
CA ALA A 44 -0.76 13.38 2.19
C ALA A 44 -0.44 14.83 2.59
N LYS A 45 -1.40 15.74 2.50
CA LYS A 45 -1.24 17.13 2.96
C LYS A 45 -0.97 17.20 4.46
N VAL A 46 -1.64 16.36 5.26
CA VAL A 46 -1.41 16.28 6.71
C VAL A 46 -0.01 15.74 7.02
N VAL A 47 0.43 14.71 6.28
CA VAL A 47 1.77 14.15 6.41
C VAL A 47 2.83 15.20 6.06
N GLU A 48 2.66 15.92 4.96
CA GLU A 48 3.56 16.98 4.50
C GLU A 48 3.65 18.13 5.50
N GLN A 49 2.52 18.58 6.07
CA GLN A 49 2.52 19.59 7.13
C GLN A 49 3.32 19.16 8.37
N LYS A 50 3.34 17.85 8.68
CA LYS A 50 4.02 17.33 9.86
C LYS A 50 5.51 17.04 9.63
N LEU A 51 5.87 16.54 8.44
CA LEU A 51 7.22 16.06 8.15
C LEU A 51 8.02 16.97 7.20
N GLY A 52 7.36 17.93 6.56
CA GLY A 52 7.93 18.79 5.54
C GLY A 52 7.86 18.19 4.12
N PRO A 53 8.03 19.03 3.08
CA PRO A 53 7.90 18.62 1.68
C PRO A 53 9.03 17.69 1.20
N ASP A 54 10.15 17.68 1.90
CA ASP A 54 11.34 16.89 1.56
C ASP A 54 11.29 15.46 2.11
N ALA A 55 10.30 15.13 2.93
CA ALA A 55 10.14 13.81 3.51
C ALA A 55 10.01 12.74 2.43
N THR A 56 10.84 11.70 2.53
CA THR A 56 10.77 10.53 1.65
C THR A 56 9.63 9.59 2.09
N THR A 57 9.19 8.67 1.24
CA THR A 57 8.25 7.61 1.66
C THR A 57 8.81 6.82 2.87
N ALA A 58 10.14 6.59 2.92
CA ALA A 58 10.77 5.97 4.09
C ALA A 58 10.57 6.81 5.37
N ASP A 59 10.71 8.13 5.29
CA ASP A 59 10.43 9.03 6.41
C ASP A 59 8.97 8.96 6.84
N VAL A 60 8.03 8.96 5.88
CA VAL A 60 6.59 8.83 6.17
C VAL A 60 6.29 7.51 6.87
N CYS A 61 6.88 6.41 6.39
CA CYS A 61 6.73 5.09 7.01
C CYS A 61 7.21 5.11 8.47
N ALA A 62 8.44 5.55 8.71
CA ALA A 62 9.09 5.50 10.01
C ALA A 62 8.54 6.52 11.02
N LYS A 63 8.22 7.75 10.57
CA LYS A 63 7.86 8.88 11.44
C LYS A 63 6.36 9.14 11.52
N PHE A 64 5.56 8.53 10.66
CA PHE A 64 4.10 8.71 10.64
C PHE A 64 3.35 7.38 10.74
N VAL A 65 3.57 6.45 9.80
CA VAL A 65 2.77 5.22 9.70
C VAL A 65 3.00 4.27 10.88
N ILE A 66 4.27 3.93 11.17
CA ILE A 66 4.62 3.03 12.26
C ILE A 66 4.14 3.61 13.61
N PRO A 67 4.44 4.88 13.98
CA PRO A 67 3.92 5.46 15.22
C PRO A 67 2.39 5.42 15.33
N SER A 68 1.67 5.66 14.23
CA SER A 68 0.20 5.66 14.21
C SER A 68 -0.43 4.27 14.38
N THR A 69 0.32 3.21 14.10
CA THR A 69 -0.18 1.82 14.11
C THR A 69 0.44 0.97 15.22
N ARG A 70 1.43 1.48 15.94
CA ARG A 70 2.20 0.77 16.97
C ARG A 70 1.35 0.14 18.06
N SER A 71 0.38 0.88 18.61
CA SER A 71 -0.47 0.39 19.71
C SER A 71 -1.36 -0.79 19.28
N LYS A 72 -1.84 -0.78 18.03
CA LYS A 72 -2.71 -1.82 17.47
C LYS A 72 -1.95 -2.92 16.73
N LYS A 73 -0.64 -2.74 16.47
CA LYS A 73 0.22 -3.64 15.68
C LYS A 73 -0.41 -4.06 14.35
N CYS A 74 -1.05 -3.12 13.66
CA CYS A 74 -1.81 -3.36 12.44
C CYS A 74 -1.24 -2.61 11.23
N ARG A 75 -1.86 -2.77 10.07
CA ARG A 75 -1.54 -1.95 8.89
C ARG A 75 -2.13 -0.56 9.06
N TYR A 76 -1.61 0.42 8.33
CA TYR A 76 -2.22 1.75 8.32
C TYR A 76 -3.65 1.72 7.77
N VAL A 77 -3.89 0.91 6.73
CA VAL A 77 -5.23 0.75 6.15
C VAL A 77 -6.28 0.23 7.16
N ASP A 78 -5.86 -0.50 8.20
CA ASP A 78 -6.77 -1.05 9.21
C ASP A 78 -7.36 0.04 10.14
N ILE A 79 -6.74 1.23 10.19
CA ILE A 79 -7.19 2.38 11.00
C ILE A 79 -7.87 3.49 10.18
N ILE A 80 -7.98 3.32 8.86
CA ILE A 80 -8.72 4.24 7.98
C ILE A 80 -10.24 3.95 8.08
N GLU A 81 -11.07 4.99 7.92
CA GLU A 81 -12.52 4.81 7.88
C GLU A 81 -12.92 3.85 6.76
N PRO A 82 -13.86 2.91 6.98
CA PRO A 82 -14.21 1.88 5.99
C PRO A 82 -14.58 2.41 4.60
N VAL A 83 -15.21 3.57 4.53
CA VAL A 83 -15.61 4.21 3.26
C VAL A 83 -14.42 4.58 2.37
N ASN A 84 -13.22 4.70 2.93
CA ASN A 84 -11.99 5.07 2.23
C ASN A 84 -11.08 3.87 1.92
N VAL A 85 -11.55 2.64 2.18
CA VAL A 85 -10.81 1.39 1.95
C VAL A 85 -11.60 0.47 1.02
N GLY A 86 -10.92 -0.16 0.06
CA GLY A 86 -11.57 -1.06 -0.90
C GLY A 86 -10.61 -1.80 -1.83
N ALA A 87 -11.16 -2.55 -2.78
CA ALA A 87 -10.37 -3.25 -3.80
C ALA A 87 -9.54 -2.25 -4.63
N PRO A 88 -8.21 -2.36 -4.67
CA PRO A 88 -7.37 -1.45 -5.43
C PRO A 88 -7.55 -1.65 -6.94
N GLN A 89 -7.83 -0.55 -7.63
CA GLN A 89 -7.82 -0.49 -9.09
C GLN A 89 -6.40 -0.24 -9.61
N TYR A 90 -5.56 0.44 -8.84
CA TYR A 90 -4.21 0.81 -9.24
C TYR A 90 -3.19 0.32 -8.21
N PHE A 91 -2.06 -0.19 -8.67
CA PHE A 91 -0.93 -0.56 -7.81
C PHE A 91 0.17 0.51 -7.91
N LEU A 92 0.58 1.11 -6.79
CA LEU A 92 1.66 2.10 -6.78
C LEU A 92 3.02 1.40 -6.62
N SER A 93 3.85 1.46 -7.65
CA SER A 93 5.24 0.99 -7.61
C SER A 93 6.18 2.19 -7.57
N HIS A 94 7.00 2.29 -6.53
CA HIS A 94 7.90 3.42 -6.32
C HIS A 94 9.06 3.03 -5.39
N THR A 95 10.16 3.81 -5.41
CA THR A 95 11.22 3.66 -4.42
C THR A 95 10.89 4.40 -3.13
N TRP A 96 11.20 3.81 -1.97
CA TRP A 96 11.00 4.48 -0.68
C TRP A 96 11.86 5.73 -0.47
N SER A 97 12.90 5.92 -1.28
CA SER A 97 13.71 7.14 -1.30
C SER A 97 13.08 8.30 -2.07
N MET A 98 11.97 8.06 -2.78
CA MET A 98 11.24 9.11 -3.49
C MET A 98 10.60 10.05 -2.45
N ARG A 99 10.61 11.35 -2.74
CA ARG A 99 9.86 12.33 -1.94
C ARG A 99 8.39 11.98 -1.98
N PHE A 100 7.75 11.89 -0.82
CA PHE A 100 6.36 11.49 -0.73
C PHE A 100 5.44 12.52 -1.40
N ALA A 101 5.75 13.80 -1.29
CA ALA A 101 5.03 14.88 -2.00
C ALA A 101 5.05 14.66 -3.53
N THR A 102 6.23 14.38 -4.10
CA THR A 102 6.36 14.11 -5.54
C THR A 102 5.58 12.87 -5.98
N LEU A 103 5.58 11.80 -5.17
CA LEU A 103 4.77 10.61 -5.44
C LEU A 103 3.27 10.97 -5.50
N MET A 104 2.80 11.75 -4.53
CA MET A 104 1.39 12.15 -4.47
C MET A 104 1.01 13.11 -5.60
N GLU A 105 1.93 13.95 -6.05
CA GLU A 105 1.71 14.86 -7.17
C GLU A 105 1.52 14.12 -8.50
N VAL A 106 2.38 13.15 -8.81
CA VAL A 106 2.21 12.34 -10.04
C VAL A 106 0.95 11.49 -9.99
N VAL A 107 0.57 10.97 -8.81
CA VAL A 107 -0.69 10.25 -8.60
C VAL A 107 -1.88 11.19 -8.79
N ALA A 108 -1.85 12.38 -8.21
CA ALA A 108 -2.91 13.39 -8.34
C ALA A 108 -3.10 13.80 -9.81
N GLN A 109 -2.00 14.02 -10.54
CA GLN A 109 -2.05 14.39 -11.95
C GLN A 109 -2.67 13.28 -12.81
N ARG A 110 -2.29 12.02 -12.55
CA ARG A 110 -2.78 10.86 -13.29
C ARG A 110 -4.24 10.54 -12.97
N LEU A 111 -4.64 10.62 -11.71
CA LEU A 111 -5.96 10.19 -11.23
C LEU A 111 -6.91 11.37 -10.97
N ARG A 112 -6.61 12.56 -11.51
CA ARG A 112 -7.46 13.78 -11.35
C ARG A 112 -8.93 13.57 -11.75
N ASN A 113 -9.18 12.73 -12.74
CA ASN A 113 -10.52 12.42 -13.25
C ASN A 113 -11.12 11.14 -12.62
N GLU A 114 -10.39 10.49 -11.71
CA GLU A 114 -10.79 9.25 -11.04
C GLU A 114 -10.56 9.36 -9.50
N PRO A 115 -11.04 10.42 -8.83
CA PRO A 115 -10.73 10.70 -7.42
C PRO A 115 -11.30 9.65 -6.44
N ASP A 116 -12.33 8.92 -6.87
CA ASP A 116 -12.93 7.82 -6.10
C ASP A 116 -12.31 6.45 -6.38
N SER A 117 -11.29 6.41 -7.24
CA SER A 117 -10.55 5.17 -7.45
C SER A 117 -9.72 4.78 -6.24
N PHE A 118 -9.35 3.50 -6.16
CA PHE A 118 -8.56 2.96 -5.05
C PHE A 118 -7.15 2.60 -5.52
N VAL A 119 -6.15 3.08 -4.78
CA VAL A 119 -4.73 2.79 -5.01
C VAL A 119 -4.19 1.90 -3.89
N TRP A 120 -3.40 0.91 -4.24
CA TRP A 120 -2.64 0.13 -3.27
C TRP A 120 -1.28 0.79 -3.05
N LEU A 121 -1.00 1.17 -1.80
CA LEU A 121 0.26 1.77 -1.37
C LEU A 121 0.88 0.90 -0.27
N ASP A 122 2.08 0.40 -0.53
CA ASP A 122 2.78 -0.59 0.32
C ASP A 122 2.94 -0.16 1.78
N ILE A 123 3.37 1.08 2.04
CA ILE A 123 3.55 1.60 3.40
C ILE A 123 2.25 1.57 4.20
N CYS A 124 1.10 1.64 3.54
CA CYS A 124 -0.20 1.61 4.21
C CYS A 124 -0.85 0.23 4.23
N ALA A 125 -0.64 -0.58 3.20
CA ALA A 125 -1.30 -1.87 3.01
C ALA A 125 -0.53 -3.06 3.60
N ILE A 126 0.75 -2.89 3.92
CA ILE A 126 1.58 -3.87 4.62
C ILE A 126 1.73 -3.48 6.10
N ASN A 127 1.83 -4.47 6.99
CA ASN A 127 1.97 -4.21 8.42
C ASN A 127 3.42 -3.86 8.77
N GLN A 128 3.71 -2.56 8.79
CA GLN A 128 5.07 -2.02 8.96
C GLN A 128 5.66 -2.30 10.35
N ASN A 129 4.83 -2.52 11.37
CA ASN A 129 5.31 -2.84 12.73
C ASN A 129 6.09 -4.17 12.78
N LYS A 130 5.73 -5.14 11.92
CA LYS A 130 6.45 -6.43 11.85
C LYS A 130 7.88 -6.28 11.35
N TYR A 131 8.13 -5.31 10.48
CA TYR A 131 9.43 -5.07 9.88
C TYR A 131 10.38 -4.42 10.87
N GLU A 132 9.88 -3.48 11.66
CA GLU A 132 10.63 -2.88 12.76
C GLU A 132 11.02 -3.93 13.82
N ASP A 133 10.09 -4.84 14.16
CA ASP A 133 10.31 -5.85 15.20
C ASP A 133 11.21 -7.02 14.75
N LYS A 134 11.16 -7.43 13.47
CA LYS A 134 11.77 -8.69 13.00
C LYS A 134 12.75 -8.56 11.82
N GLY A 135 12.84 -7.39 11.18
CA GLY A 135 13.77 -7.16 10.07
C GLY A 135 13.50 -7.96 8.78
N GLU A 136 12.39 -8.70 8.68
CA GLU A 136 12.15 -9.64 7.56
C GLU A 136 10.77 -9.48 6.91
N LEU A 137 10.78 -9.45 5.57
CA LEU A 137 9.61 -9.69 4.71
C LEU A 137 9.20 -11.16 4.83
N GLN A 138 7.98 -11.43 5.28
CA GLN A 138 7.47 -12.81 5.30
C GLN A 138 7.22 -13.26 3.85
N ALA A 139 7.53 -14.52 3.53
CA ALA A 139 7.29 -15.08 2.18
C ALA A 139 5.83 -14.90 1.71
N ASP A 140 4.89 -14.89 2.66
CA ASP A 140 3.49 -14.62 2.42
C ASP A 140 3.25 -13.21 1.85
N ASP A 141 3.93 -12.18 2.37
CA ASP A 141 3.81 -10.80 1.90
C ASP A 141 4.21 -10.67 0.41
N VAL A 142 5.23 -11.42 -0.02
CA VAL A 142 5.69 -11.48 -1.43
C VAL A 142 4.68 -12.21 -2.32
N SER A 143 4.16 -13.35 -1.86
CA SER A 143 3.18 -14.14 -2.62
C SER A 143 1.90 -13.34 -2.88
N HIS A 144 1.49 -12.56 -1.87
CA HIS A 144 0.31 -11.73 -1.96
C HIS A 144 0.53 -10.48 -2.80
N LEU A 145 1.74 -9.88 -2.80
CA LEU A 145 2.07 -8.72 -3.64
C LEU A 145 1.80 -8.99 -5.12
N SER A 146 2.24 -10.15 -5.62
CA SER A 146 1.99 -10.57 -6.99
C SER A 146 0.48 -10.70 -7.30
N SER A 147 -0.33 -11.05 -6.30
CA SER A 147 -1.79 -11.16 -6.43
C SER A 147 -2.46 -9.80 -6.47
N VAL A 148 -1.99 -8.83 -5.68
CA VAL A 148 -2.45 -7.44 -5.76
C VAL A 148 -2.15 -6.88 -7.15
N VAL A 149 -0.90 -7.04 -7.61
CA VAL A 149 -0.49 -6.61 -8.94
C VAL A 149 -1.40 -7.22 -9.99
N ARG A 150 -1.64 -8.54 -9.99
CA ARG A 150 -2.51 -9.21 -10.97
C ARG A 150 -3.95 -8.70 -10.96
N LYS A 151 -4.52 -8.38 -9.79
CA LYS A 151 -5.91 -7.91 -9.66
C LYS A 151 -6.11 -6.44 -10.02
N ALA A 152 -5.10 -5.59 -9.81
CA ALA A 152 -5.17 -4.19 -10.20
C ALA A 152 -5.37 -4.06 -11.72
N LYS A 153 -6.02 -2.99 -12.17
CA LYS A 153 -6.16 -2.63 -13.60
C LYS A 153 -4.80 -2.32 -14.22
N SER A 154 -3.96 -1.56 -13.52
CA SER A 154 -2.61 -1.21 -13.95
C SER A 154 -1.68 -0.94 -12.77
N THR A 155 -0.39 -0.98 -13.04
CA THR A 155 0.64 -0.48 -12.13
C THR A 155 1.04 0.92 -12.53
N LEU A 156 0.91 1.85 -11.59
CA LEU A 156 1.44 3.21 -11.71
C LEU A 156 2.89 3.16 -11.22
N PHE A 157 3.81 3.04 -12.17
CA PHE A 157 5.25 2.97 -11.89
C PHE A 157 5.82 4.38 -11.83
N CYS A 158 6.10 4.85 -10.62
CA CYS A 158 6.55 6.20 -10.34
C CYS A 158 8.08 6.26 -10.38
N LEU A 159 8.61 6.95 -11.39
CA LEU A 159 10.02 7.21 -11.57
C LEU A 159 10.42 8.49 -10.83
N ASP A 160 11.46 8.39 -10.02
CA ASP A 160 12.18 9.59 -9.57
C ASP A 160 13.11 10.11 -10.67
N GLU A 161 13.59 11.35 -10.52
CA GLU A 161 14.46 12.04 -11.48
C GLU A 161 15.75 11.27 -11.79
N LYS A 162 16.18 10.38 -10.88
CA LYS A 162 17.41 9.59 -10.99
C LYS A 162 17.15 8.16 -11.46
N GLY A 163 15.90 7.81 -11.77
CA GLY A 163 15.49 6.47 -12.14
C GLY A 163 15.79 5.41 -11.09
N LYS A 164 15.94 5.75 -9.80
CA LYS A 164 16.34 4.76 -8.77
C LYS A 164 15.35 3.62 -8.64
N SER A 165 14.07 3.84 -8.94
CA SER A 165 13.07 2.77 -8.97
C SER A 165 13.50 1.62 -9.92
N LEU A 166 14.23 1.90 -11.00
CA LEU A 166 14.77 0.88 -11.92
C LEU A 166 15.93 0.06 -11.35
N THR A 167 16.54 0.50 -10.24
CA THR A 167 17.66 -0.21 -9.58
C THR A 167 17.20 -0.98 -8.34
N ARG A 168 15.91 -0.96 -8.00
CA ARG A 168 15.36 -1.62 -6.80
C ARG A 168 14.70 -2.94 -7.17
N ILE A 169 15.13 -4.03 -6.52
CA ILE A 169 14.64 -5.37 -6.80
C ILE A 169 13.11 -5.51 -6.67
N TRP A 170 12.49 -4.81 -5.70
CA TRP A 170 11.03 -4.81 -5.51
C TRP A 170 10.29 -4.14 -6.65
N CYS A 171 10.75 -2.96 -7.09
CA CYS A 171 10.18 -2.28 -8.25
C CYS A 171 10.33 -3.11 -9.53
N LEU A 172 11.50 -3.75 -9.73
CA LEU A 172 11.72 -4.65 -10.87
C LEU A 172 10.81 -5.89 -10.84
N PHE A 173 10.60 -6.46 -9.65
CA PHE A 173 9.67 -7.55 -9.43
C PHE A 173 8.23 -7.14 -9.79
N GLU A 174 7.80 -5.96 -9.36
CA GLU A 174 6.47 -5.41 -9.66
C GLU A 174 6.28 -5.16 -11.16
N ILE A 175 7.27 -4.53 -11.83
CA ILE A 175 7.29 -4.35 -13.28
C ILE A 175 7.14 -5.69 -13.99
N TRP A 176 7.98 -6.67 -13.61
CA TRP A 176 7.96 -8.00 -14.22
C TRP A 176 6.59 -8.66 -14.07
N HIS A 177 6.01 -8.65 -12.87
CA HIS A 177 4.71 -9.24 -12.63
C HIS A 177 3.56 -8.52 -13.37
N THR A 178 3.67 -7.21 -13.55
CA THR A 178 2.72 -6.44 -14.34
C THR A 178 2.80 -6.78 -15.81
N VAL A 179 4.00 -6.72 -16.40
CA VAL A 179 4.21 -7.02 -17.82
C VAL A 179 3.82 -8.47 -18.12
N LYS A 180 4.19 -9.42 -17.26
CA LYS A 180 3.81 -10.83 -17.42
C LYS A 180 2.29 -11.05 -17.37
N ALA A 181 1.56 -10.30 -16.56
CA ALA A 181 0.12 -10.48 -16.37
C ALA A 181 -0.73 -9.69 -17.37
N LYS A 182 -0.25 -8.54 -17.85
CA LYS A 182 -1.07 -7.55 -18.60
C LYS A 182 -0.40 -6.98 -19.85
N GLY A 183 0.84 -7.37 -20.14
CA GLY A 183 1.66 -6.72 -21.15
C GLY A 183 2.12 -5.32 -20.75
N SER A 184 2.82 -4.64 -21.67
CA SER A 184 3.33 -3.28 -21.44
C SER A 184 2.23 -2.24 -21.22
N ALA A 185 1.04 -2.44 -21.79
CA ALA A 185 -0.12 -1.57 -21.60
C ALA A 185 -0.63 -1.53 -20.15
N GLY A 186 -0.32 -2.55 -19.35
CA GLY A 186 -0.66 -2.58 -17.92
C GLY A 186 0.32 -1.81 -17.02
N LEU A 187 1.43 -1.29 -17.58
CA LEU A 187 2.45 -0.54 -16.86
C LEU A 187 2.41 0.93 -17.28
N GLU A 188 1.91 1.78 -16.39
CA GLU A 188 1.82 3.22 -16.62
C GLU A 188 3.01 3.92 -15.94
N ILE A 189 3.94 4.42 -16.74
CA ILE A 189 5.13 5.11 -16.23
C ILE A 189 4.76 6.55 -15.91
N LEU A 190 4.86 6.91 -14.63
CA LEU A 190 4.61 8.27 -14.13
C LEU A 190 5.94 8.93 -13.77
N THR A 191 6.14 10.16 -14.24
CA THR A 191 7.31 10.98 -13.91
C THR A 191 6.87 12.41 -13.68
N TYR A 192 7.56 13.10 -12.78
CA TYR A 192 7.29 14.49 -12.45
C TYR A 192 7.62 15.44 -13.62
N GLN A 193 8.63 15.10 -14.42
CA GLN A 193 9.08 15.93 -15.54
C GLN A 193 9.48 15.06 -16.73
N MET A 194 8.63 15.07 -17.77
CA MET A 194 8.89 14.40 -19.06
C MET A 194 10.23 14.80 -19.70
N ARG A 195 10.77 15.97 -19.35
CA ARG A 195 12.04 16.49 -19.87
C ARG A 195 13.27 15.66 -19.46
N PHE A 196 13.18 14.88 -18.38
CA PHE A 196 14.29 14.04 -17.91
C PHE A 196 14.27 12.62 -18.50
N LEU A 197 13.15 12.21 -19.12
CA LEU A 197 13.04 10.88 -19.71
C LEU A 197 14.08 10.62 -20.81
N PRO A 198 14.38 11.54 -21.74
CA PRO A 198 15.40 11.29 -22.76
C PRO A 198 16.76 10.94 -22.13
N ASN A 199 17.19 11.69 -21.11
CA ASN A 199 18.46 11.43 -20.44
C ASN A 199 18.46 10.07 -19.72
N LEU A 200 17.36 9.74 -19.04
CA LEU A 200 17.22 8.45 -18.36
C LEU A 200 17.28 7.27 -19.35
N PHE A 201 16.63 7.38 -20.51
CA PHE A 201 16.62 6.31 -21.51
C PHE A 201 17.88 6.25 -22.37
N HIS A 202 18.55 7.38 -22.62
CA HIS A 202 19.82 7.40 -23.35
C HIS A 202 20.96 6.70 -22.59
N GLU A 203 20.91 6.70 -21.26
CA GLU A 203 21.87 5.98 -20.42
C GLU A 203 21.58 4.47 -20.34
N ILE A 204 20.39 4.01 -20.75
CA ILE A 204 20.03 2.59 -20.73
C ILE A 204 20.63 1.88 -21.95
N ASP A 205 21.74 1.21 -21.70
CA ASP A 205 22.37 0.31 -22.66
C ASP A 205 21.78 -1.10 -22.51
N VAL A 206 20.76 -1.42 -23.33
CA VAL A 206 20.11 -2.73 -23.32
C VAL A 206 21.09 -3.86 -23.65
N SER A 207 22.16 -3.60 -24.39
CA SER A 207 23.18 -4.61 -24.70
C SER A 207 23.96 -5.06 -23.46
N LYS A 208 24.10 -4.15 -22.47
CA LYS A 208 24.71 -4.44 -21.17
C LYS A 208 23.74 -5.07 -20.17
N ALA A 209 22.44 -5.02 -20.43
CA ALA A 209 21.40 -5.67 -19.62
C ALA A 209 21.37 -7.18 -19.87
N GLN A 210 22.46 -7.88 -19.54
CA GLN A 210 22.56 -9.33 -19.64
C GLN A 210 22.36 -9.99 -18.27
N VAL A 211 21.49 -10.99 -18.21
CA VAL A 211 21.46 -11.94 -17.09
C VAL A 211 22.76 -12.74 -17.15
N ARG A 212 23.64 -12.58 -16.16
CA ARG A 212 24.79 -13.48 -16.00
C ARG A 212 24.26 -14.87 -15.63
N SER A 213 24.30 -15.79 -16.59
CA SER A 213 23.83 -17.18 -16.47
C SER A 213 24.62 -18.03 -15.47
N THR A 214 25.64 -17.49 -14.80
CA THR A 214 26.52 -18.21 -13.87
C THR A 214 25.87 -18.66 -12.56
N CYS A 215 24.64 -18.26 -12.24
CA CYS A 215 23.93 -18.74 -11.04
C CYS A 215 22.96 -19.92 -11.27
N LEU A 216 22.65 -20.29 -12.52
CA LEU A 216 21.67 -21.37 -12.78
C LEU A 216 22.27 -22.79 -12.68
N SER A 217 23.60 -22.93 -12.65
CA SER A 217 24.28 -24.23 -12.61
C SER A 217 24.37 -24.86 -11.21
N LYS A 218 24.03 -24.14 -10.13
CA LYS A 218 24.07 -24.67 -8.75
C LYS A 218 22.73 -25.17 -8.21
N CYS A 219 21.61 -24.93 -8.89
CA CYS A 219 20.27 -25.27 -8.37
C CYS A 219 19.64 -26.53 -8.98
N CYS A 220 20.30 -27.20 -9.94
CA CYS A 220 19.78 -28.40 -10.62
C CYS A 220 20.50 -29.71 -10.26
N ARG A 221 21.23 -29.79 -9.15
CA ARG A 221 21.77 -31.07 -8.65
C ARG A 221 21.25 -31.37 -7.26
N THR A 222 20.16 -32.15 -7.20
CA THR A 222 20.02 -33.41 -6.45
C THR A 222 18.57 -33.89 -6.60
N ARG A 223 18.34 -34.77 -7.56
CA ARG A 223 17.35 -35.85 -7.49
C ARG A 223 18.08 -37.08 -8.00
N ASP A 224 18.68 -37.80 -7.06
CA ASP A 224 18.85 -39.25 -7.18
C ASP A 224 17.66 -39.89 -6.46
#